data_AF-A0A8V5FZJ9-F1
#
_entry.id   AF-A0A8V5FZJ9-F1
#
_cell.length_a   1.000
_cell.length_b   1.000
_cell.length_c   1.000
_cell.angle_alpha   90.00
_cell.angle_beta   90.00
_cell.angle_gamma   90.00
#
_symmetry.space_group_name_H-M   'P 1'
#
loop_
_entity.id
_entity.type
_entity.pdbx_description
1 polymer ?
#
loop_
_entity_poly.entity_id
_entity_poly.type
_entity_poly.pdbx_seq_one_letter_code
_entity_poly.pdbx_strand_id
1 'polypeptide(L)'
;GFVKVVKNKAYFKRYQVKFRRRREGKTDYYARKRLVIQDKNKYNTPKYRMIVRVTNRDIICQIAYARIEGDMIVCAAYAHELPKYGVKVGLTNYAAAYCTGLLMARRMEEMYKKAHAAIRDNPVHDKKPKREVKTKRWNCPKMSLAQKKDRVAQKKASFLRAQERAADS
;
A
#
# COMPACT_ATOMS: atom_id res chain seq x y z
N GLY A 1 39.73 -1.87 -14.44
CA GLY A 1 39.40 -1.77 -13.00
C GLY A 1 39.70 -3.10 -12.34
N PHE A 2 40.51 -3.09 -11.28
CA PHE A 2 41.06 -4.32 -10.65
C PHE A 2 40.07 -5.07 -9.74
N VAL A 3 38.82 -4.59 -9.61
CA VAL A 3 37.79 -5.22 -8.77
C VAL A 3 36.93 -6.16 -9.58
N LYS A 4 36.80 -7.41 -9.12
CA LYS A 4 35.92 -8.42 -9.72
C LYS A 4 34.46 -7.97 -9.70
N VAL A 5 33.80 -8.05 -10.84
CA VAL A 5 32.36 -7.72 -10.96
C VAL A 5 31.52 -8.80 -10.28
N VAL A 6 31.01 -8.49 -9.08
CA VAL A 6 30.18 -9.42 -8.29
C VAL A 6 28.75 -9.54 -8.85
N LYS A 7 28.14 -8.42 -9.26
CA LYS A 7 26.78 -8.37 -9.83
C LYS A 7 26.81 -8.64 -11.35
N ASN A 8 27.29 -9.82 -11.72
CA ASN A 8 27.40 -10.24 -13.11
C ASN A 8 26.13 -10.96 -13.63
N LYS A 9 26.08 -11.31 -14.92
CA LYS A 9 24.95 -12.05 -15.52
C LYS A 9 24.67 -13.37 -14.79
N ALA A 10 25.70 -14.08 -14.34
CA ALA A 10 25.58 -15.36 -13.64
C ALA A 10 24.95 -15.20 -12.24
N TYR A 11 25.22 -14.10 -11.55
CA TYR A 11 24.59 -13.74 -10.28
C TYR A 11 23.08 -13.56 -10.46
N PHE A 12 22.66 -12.72 -11.40
CA PHE A 12 21.23 -12.44 -11.63
C PHE A 12 20.45 -13.67 -12.12
N LYS A 13 21.09 -14.61 -12.84
CA LYS A 13 20.46 -15.89 -13.22
C LYS A 13 20.06 -16.75 -12.02
N ARG A 14 20.73 -16.63 -10.88
CA ARG A 14 20.48 -17.43 -9.65
C ARG A 14 19.93 -16.59 -8.50
N TYR A 15 19.62 -15.33 -8.74
CA TYR A 15 19.20 -14.41 -7.68
C TYR A 15 17.75 -14.67 -7.27
N GLN A 16 17.55 -15.21 -6.07
CA GLN A 16 16.21 -15.41 -5.51
C GLN A 16 15.77 -14.16 -4.73
N VAL A 17 14.74 -13.49 -5.26
CA VAL A 17 14.17 -12.33 -4.60
C VAL A 17 13.36 -12.73 -3.36
N LYS A 18 13.51 -11.97 -2.26
CA LYS A 18 12.58 -12.06 -1.12
C LYS A 18 11.20 -11.49 -1.50
N PHE A 19 10.18 -11.77 -0.69
CA PHE A 19 8.82 -11.24 -0.89
C PHE A 19 8.79 -9.71 -1.02
N ARG A 20 7.87 -9.18 -1.83
CA ARG A 20 7.77 -7.74 -2.15
C ARG A 20 7.84 -6.84 -0.89
N ARG A 21 6.99 -7.09 0.11
CA ARG A 21 6.95 -6.29 1.34
C ARG A 21 8.20 -6.43 2.21
N ARG A 22 8.93 -7.55 2.10
CA ARG A 22 10.23 -7.74 2.76
C ARG A 22 11.32 -6.91 2.10
N ARG A 23 11.32 -6.82 0.76
CA ARG A 23 12.22 -5.95 -0.01
C ARG A 23 11.95 -4.47 0.24
N GLU A 24 10.68 -4.09 0.44
CA GLU A 24 10.29 -2.74 0.87
C GLU A 24 10.55 -2.47 2.36
N GLY A 25 10.95 -3.48 3.16
CA GLY A 25 11.22 -3.31 4.60
C GLY A 25 9.97 -3.09 5.48
N LYS A 26 8.76 -3.27 4.95
CA LYS A 26 7.50 -2.90 5.65
C LYS A 26 6.90 -4.01 6.52
N THR A 27 7.42 -5.23 6.43
CA THR A 27 6.80 -6.39 7.11
C THR A 27 7.84 -7.44 7.43
N ASP A 28 7.89 -7.81 8.70
CA ASP A 28 8.47 -9.07 9.13
C ASP A 28 7.43 -10.20 9.02
N TYR A 29 7.75 -11.19 8.19
CA TYR A 29 6.88 -12.34 7.95
C TYR A 29 6.94 -13.36 9.09
N TYR A 30 8.02 -13.39 9.88
CA TYR A 30 8.13 -14.28 11.02
C TYR A 30 7.12 -13.91 12.11
N ALA A 31 7.12 -12.64 12.53
CA ALA A 31 6.10 -12.13 13.45
C ALA A 31 4.68 -12.22 12.86
N ARG A 32 4.49 -11.88 11.58
CA ARG A 32 3.16 -11.93 10.94
C ARG A 32 2.57 -13.33 10.93
N LYS A 33 3.37 -14.37 10.67
CA LYS A 33 2.92 -15.77 10.66
C LYS A 33 2.27 -16.14 12.00
N ARG A 34 2.90 -15.76 13.11
CA ARG A 34 2.42 -16.07 14.48
C ARG A 34 1.21 -15.22 14.89
N LEU A 35 1.20 -13.96 14.48
CA LEU A 35 0.14 -13.01 14.85
C LEU A 35 -1.20 -13.31 14.16
N VAL A 36 -1.15 -13.71 12.88
CA VAL A 36 -2.33 -13.73 12.00
C VAL A 36 -2.98 -15.09 11.88
N ILE A 37 -2.19 -16.18 11.95
CA ILE A 37 -2.73 -17.52 11.77
C ILE A 37 -3.67 -17.86 12.94
N GLN A 38 -4.85 -18.35 12.59
CA GLN A 38 -5.86 -18.86 13.51
C GLN A 38 -5.71 -20.37 13.70
N ASP A 39 -6.10 -20.87 14.87
CA ASP A 39 -6.19 -22.30 15.11
C ASP A 39 -7.21 -22.94 14.16
N LYS A 40 -6.83 -24.05 13.52
CA LYS A 40 -7.65 -24.66 12.45
C LYS A 40 -8.98 -25.20 12.96
N ASN A 41 -9.06 -25.57 14.22
CA ASN A 41 -10.30 -26.01 14.88
C ASN A 41 -11.34 -24.89 15.04
N LYS A 42 -10.96 -23.61 14.86
CA LYS A 42 -11.88 -22.47 14.90
C LYS A 42 -12.45 -22.09 13.53
N TYR A 43 -12.06 -22.85 12.48
CA TYR A 43 -12.56 -22.75 11.11
C TYR A 43 -12.61 -21.30 10.59
N ASN A 44 -13.81 -20.75 10.43
CA ASN A 44 -14.03 -19.43 9.83
C ASN A 44 -13.99 -18.26 10.81
N THR A 45 -13.71 -18.52 12.10
CA THR A 45 -13.63 -17.46 13.11
C THR A 45 -12.42 -16.54 12.84
N PRO A 46 -12.64 -15.25 12.52
CA PRO A 46 -11.55 -14.34 12.21
C PRO A 46 -10.68 -14.06 13.44
N LYS A 47 -9.36 -14.07 13.26
CA LYS A 47 -8.40 -13.59 14.25
C LYS A 47 -8.12 -12.11 14.02
N TYR A 48 -8.74 -11.26 14.82
CA TYR A 48 -8.56 -9.81 14.73
C TYR A 48 -7.21 -9.39 15.32
N ARG A 49 -6.59 -8.38 14.69
CA ARG A 49 -5.39 -7.72 15.21
C ARG A 49 -5.53 -6.21 15.08
N MET A 50 -5.00 -5.50 16.06
CA MET A 50 -4.82 -4.05 16.00
C MET A 50 -3.48 -3.73 15.35
N ILE A 51 -3.51 -2.99 14.24
CA ILE A 51 -2.36 -2.50 13.52
C ILE A 51 -2.15 -1.05 13.92
N VAL A 52 -1.06 -0.75 14.61
CA VAL A 52 -0.64 0.61 14.94
C VAL A 52 0.58 0.96 14.08
N ARG A 53 0.56 2.12 13.43
CA ARG A 53 1.66 2.66 12.62
C ARG A 53 1.82 4.14 12.92
N VAL A 54 2.91 4.47 13.63
CA VAL A 54 3.33 5.85 13.83
C VAL A 54 4.19 6.26 12.64
N THR A 55 3.80 7.35 11.98
CA THR A 55 4.55 7.99 10.91
C THR A 55 5.01 9.37 11.37
N ASN A 56 5.84 10.05 10.58
CA ASN A 56 6.42 11.34 10.98
C ASN A 56 5.40 12.43 11.31
N ARG A 57 4.18 12.36 10.74
CA ARG A 57 3.15 13.40 10.89
C ARG A 57 1.76 12.85 11.19
N ASP A 58 1.61 11.54 11.34
CA ASP A 58 0.31 10.90 11.55
C ASP A 58 0.46 9.60 12.33
N ILE A 59 -0.59 9.24 13.07
CA ILE A 59 -0.71 7.95 13.75
C ILE A 59 -1.89 7.23 13.10
N ILE A 60 -1.61 6.06 12.54
CA ILE A 60 -2.61 5.24 11.84
C ILE A 60 -2.88 4.02 12.72
N CYS A 61 -4.13 3.85 13.09
CA CYS A 61 -4.57 2.73 13.89
C CYS A 61 -5.70 2.02 13.13
N GLN A 62 -5.60 0.69 12.95
CA GLN A 62 -6.58 -0.11 12.20
C GLN A 62 -6.86 -1.44 12.90
N ILE A 63 -8.09 -1.94 12.80
CA ILE A 63 -8.41 -3.33 13.16
C ILE A 63 -8.61 -4.12 11.87
N ALA A 64 -7.89 -5.23 11.75
CA ALA A 64 -7.95 -6.08 10.57
C ALA A 64 -7.91 -7.56 10.94
N TYR A 65 -8.39 -8.39 10.02
CA TYR A 65 -8.19 -9.84 10.04
C TYR A 65 -7.75 -10.31 8.66
N ALA A 66 -7.11 -11.48 8.58
CA ALA A 66 -6.61 -11.98 7.31
C ALA A 66 -7.62 -12.86 6.58
N ARG A 67 -7.68 -12.71 5.26
CA ARG A 67 -8.27 -13.63 4.29
C ARG A 67 -7.22 -14.02 3.25
N ILE A 68 -7.54 -14.97 2.39
CA ILE A 68 -6.64 -15.49 1.34
C ILE A 68 -6.28 -14.38 0.35
N GLU A 69 -7.26 -13.57 -0.05
CA GLU A 69 -7.07 -12.45 -0.99
C GLU A 69 -6.24 -11.31 -0.40
N GLY A 70 -6.33 -11.11 0.91
CA GLY A 70 -5.71 -9.98 1.60
C GLY A 70 -6.27 -9.79 3.01
N ASP A 71 -5.75 -8.79 3.71
CA ASP A 71 -6.32 -8.38 4.99
C ASP A 71 -7.58 -7.54 4.77
N MET A 72 -8.65 -7.85 5.49
CA MET A 72 -9.88 -7.06 5.52
C MET A 72 -9.82 -6.10 6.70
N ILE A 73 -9.95 -4.79 6.43
CA ILE A 73 -9.96 -3.74 7.46
C ILE A 73 -11.40 -3.57 7.94
N VAL A 74 -11.61 -3.68 9.25
CA VAL A 74 -12.92 -3.51 9.90
C VAL A 74 -13.16 -2.04 10.22
N CYS A 75 -12.19 -1.41 10.89
CA CYS A 75 -12.26 -0.02 11.31
C CYS A 75 -10.87 0.63 11.22
N ALA A 76 -10.84 1.94 10.97
CA ALA A 76 -9.63 2.74 10.94
C ALA A 76 -9.84 4.06 11.71
N ALA A 77 -8.77 4.51 12.34
CA ALA A 77 -8.65 5.82 12.96
C ALA A 77 -7.28 6.44 12.62
N TYR A 78 -7.23 7.75 12.56
CA TYR A 78 -6.09 8.54 12.12
C TYR A 78 -5.85 9.71 13.05
N ALA A 79 -4.63 10.22 13.17
CA ALA A 79 -4.38 11.40 14.01
C ALA A 79 -4.84 12.69 13.31
N HIS A 80 -4.78 12.75 11.98
CA HIS A 80 -5.24 13.92 11.22
C HIS A 80 -6.75 14.20 11.33
N GLU A 81 -7.54 13.28 11.92
CA GLU A 81 -8.96 13.52 12.22
C GLU A 81 -9.19 14.07 13.64
N LEU A 82 -8.20 13.99 14.53
CA LEU A 82 -8.26 14.51 15.90
C LEU A 82 -8.54 16.01 16.01
N PRO A 83 -8.13 16.88 15.05
CA PRO A 83 -8.53 18.29 15.06
C PRO A 83 -10.05 18.51 15.10
N LYS A 84 -10.85 17.58 14.58
CA LYS A 84 -12.33 17.63 14.66
C LYS A 84 -12.85 17.44 16.07
N TYR A 85 -12.06 16.82 16.94
CA TYR A 85 -12.39 16.49 18.33
C TYR A 85 -11.66 17.40 19.33
N GLY A 86 -11.08 18.51 18.87
CA GLY A 86 -10.44 19.54 19.71
C GLY A 86 -8.91 19.51 19.77
N VAL A 87 -8.25 18.43 19.33
CA VAL A 87 -6.78 18.32 19.33
C VAL A 87 -6.23 18.86 18.01
N LYS A 88 -6.01 20.18 17.94
CA LYS A 88 -5.63 20.88 16.69
C LYS A 88 -4.18 20.63 16.25
N VAL A 89 -3.26 20.43 17.20
CA VAL A 89 -1.81 20.31 16.94
C VAL A 89 -1.23 19.14 17.74
N GLY A 90 0.02 18.75 17.45
CA GLY A 90 0.70 17.69 18.20
C GLY A 90 0.18 16.28 17.91
N LEU A 91 -0.15 16.00 16.65
CA LEU A 91 -0.82 14.76 16.22
C LEU A 91 0.02 13.47 16.33
N THR A 92 1.29 13.57 16.71
CA THR A 92 2.23 12.45 16.81
C THR A 92 2.74 12.21 18.24
N ASN A 93 2.22 12.95 19.22
CA ASN A 93 2.60 12.75 20.62
C ASN A 93 1.87 11.55 21.25
N TYR A 94 2.26 11.20 22.47
CA TYR A 94 1.66 10.09 23.22
C TYR A 94 0.15 10.29 23.46
N ALA A 95 -0.27 11.52 23.77
CA ALA A 95 -1.68 11.85 23.98
C ALA A 95 -2.52 11.62 22.70
N ALA A 96 -2.03 12.04 21.54
CA ALA A 96 -2.66 11.79 20.25
C ALA A 96 -2.72 10.28 19.95
N ALA A 97 -1.67 9.52 20.28
CA ALA A 97 -1.69 8.06 20.15
C ALA A 97 -2.82 7.43 20.97
N TYR A 98 -2.99 7.86 22.23
CA TYR A 98 -4.07 7.41 23.10
C TYR A 98 -5.45 7.81 22.54
N CYS A 99 -5.61 9.06 22.13
CA CYS A 99 -6.86 9.55 21.53
C CYS A 99 -7.24 8.80 20.24
N THR A 100 -6.27 8.53 19.34
CA THR A 100 -6.54 7.74 18.12
C THR A 100 -6.94 6.30 18.44
N GLY A 101 -6.33 5.68 19.45
CA GLY A 101 -6.70 4.35 19.94
C GLY A 101 -8.13 4.31 20.49
N LEU A 102 -8.46 5.27 21.36
CA LEU A 102 -9.80 5.41 21.94
C LEU A 102 -10.87 5.66 20.86
N LEU A 103 -10.57 6.55 19.90
CA LEU A 103 -11.47 6.84 18.80
C LEU A 103 -11.76 5.60 17.95
N MET A 104 -10.76 4.76 17.69
CA MET A 104 -11.00 3.51 16.97
C MET A 104 -11.90 2.55 17.75
N ALA A 105 -11.67 2.40 19.05
CA ALA A 105 -12.48 1.53 19.89
C ALA A 105 -13.96 1.98 19.91
N ARG A 106 -14.20 3.31 20.06
CA ARG A 106 -15.55 3.89 20.01
C ARG A 106 -16.23 3.70 18.66
N ARG A 107 -15.50 3.90 17.55
CA ARG A 107 -16.04 3.66 16.20
C ARG A 107 -16.43 2.21 15.97
N MET A 108 -15.62 1.27 16.46
CA MET A 108 -15.95 -0.14 16.37
C MET A 108 -17.23 -0.46 17.15
N GLU A 109 -17.36 0.05 18.37
CA GLU A 109 -18.55 -0.10 19.21
C GLU A 109 -19.81 0.48 18.53
N GLU A 110 -19.73 1.73 18.06
CA GLU A 110 -20.82 2.43 17.36
C GLU A 110 -21.25 1.71 16.07
N MET A 111 -20.28 1.20 15.29
CA MET A 111 -20.56 0.45 14.07
C MET A 111 -21.43 -0.77 14.35
N TYR A 112 -21.11 -1.56 15.37
CA TYR A 112 -21.89 -2.75 15.72
C TYR A 112 -23.28 -2.37 16.26
N LYS A 113 -23.38 -1.36 17.11
CA LYS A 113 -24.68 -0.84 17.59
C LYS A 113 -25.57 -0.40 16.43
N LYS A 114 -25.02 0.38 15.50
CA LYS A 114 -25.74 0.88 14.32
C LYS A 114 -26.13 -0.26 13.37
N ALA A 115 -25.23 -1.22 13.14
CA ALA A 115 -25.53 -2.38 12.29
C ALA A 115 -26.69 -3.20 12.85
N HIS A 116 -26.71 -3.46 14.16
CA HIS A 116 -27.79 -4.19 14.82
C HIS A 116 -29.13 -3.44 14.75
N ALA A 117 -29.12 -2.10 14.90
CA ALA A 117 -30.33 -1.30 14.71
C ALA A 117 -30.83 -1.38 13.26
N ALA A 118 -29.96 -1.14 12.27
CA ALA A 118 -30.34 -1.13 10.86
C ALA A 118 -30.87 -2.47 10.34
N ILE A 119 -30.29 -3.59 10.78
CA ILE A 119 -30.77 -4.94 10.41
C ILE A 119 -32.19 -5.19 10.93
N ARG A 120 -32.54 -4.65 12.11
CA ARG A 120 -33.89 -4.75 12.67
C ARG A 120 -34.89 -3.89 11.91
N ASP A 121 -34.47 -2.68 11.50
CA ASP A 121 -35.34 -1.74 10.80
C ASP A 121 -35.67 -2.20 9.37
N ASN A 122 -34.68 -2.65 8.59
CA ASN A 122 -34.91 -3.15 7.24
C ASN A 122 -33.87 -4.22 6.81
N PRO A 123 -34.27 -5.49 6.65
CA PRO A 123 -33.39 -6.57 6.17
C PRO A 123 -33.18 -6.57 4.64
N VAL A 124 -33.84 -5.64 3.93
CA VAL A 124 -33.70 -5.21 2.52
C VAL A 124 -32.27 -5.06 1.96
N HIS A 125 -31.67 -6.00 1.19
CA HIS A 125 -30.39 -5.69 0.53
C HIS A 125 -30.56 -4.88 -0.76
N ASP A 126 -30.26 -3.58 -0.69
CA ASP A 126 -30.21 -2.71 -1.88
C ASP A 126 -28.81 -2.59 -2.47
N LYS A 127 -28.71 -2.73 -3.79
CA LYS A 127 -27.45 -2.55 -4.54
C LYS A 127 -27.06 -1.07 -4.55
N LYS A 128 -25.83 -0.77 -4.12
CA LYS A 128 -25.29 0.59 -4.19
C LYS A 128 -25.19 1.07 -5.65
N PRO A 129 -25.60 2.31 -5.95
CA PRO A 129 -25.52 2.86 -7.30
C PRO A 129 -24.07 3.02 -7.76
N LYS A 130 -23.81 2.72 -9.03
CA LYS A 130 -22.49 2.80 -9.64
C LYS A 130 -22.16 4.25 -9.96
N ARG A 131 -21.08 4.78 -9.37
CA ARG A 131 -20.65 6.15 -9.60
C ARG A 131 -19.88 6.26 -10.92
N GLU A 132 -20.34 7.10 -11.83
CA GLU A 132 -19.62 7.40 -13.08
C GLU A 132 -18.48 8.39 -12.80
N VAL A 133 -17.27 8.00 -13.17
CA VAL A 133 -16.05 8.81 -12.94
C VAL A 133 -15.32 9.00 -14.27
N LYS A 134 -15.12 10.25 -14.67
CA LYS A 134 -14.25 10.60 -15.82
C LYS A 134 -12.80 10.31 -15.47
N THR A 135 -12.15 9.41 -16.20
CA THR A 135 -10.76 9.01 -15.94
C THR A 135 -9.79 9.93 -16.68
N LYS A 136 -8.97 10.69 -15.93
CA LYS A 136 -7.86 11.49 -16.45
C LYS A 136 -6.52 10.81 -16.17
N ARG A 137 -5.61 10.81 -17.14
CA ARG A 137 -4.28 10.22 -17.00
C ARG A 137 -3.25 11.29 -16.62
N TRP A 138 -2.56 11.09 -15.49
CA TRP A 138 -1.50 11.99 -15.00
C TRP A 138 -0.09 11.49 -15.31
N ASN A 139 0.06 10.18 -15.59
CA ASN A 139 1.36 9.54 -15.77
C ASN A 139 1.63 9.23 -17.25
N CYS A 140 2.89 9.38 -17.64
CA CYS A 140 3.36 9.05 -18.99
C CYS A 140 3.05 7.58 -19.34
N PRO A 141 2.49 7.30 -20.52
CA PRO A 141 2.29 5.93 -20.98
C PRO A 141 3.59 5.20 -21.24
N LYS A 142 3.58 3.88 -21.05
CA LYS A 142 4.72 3.04 -21.43
C LYS A 142 4.90 3.12 -22.94
N MET A 143 6.08 3.53 -23.38
CA MET A 143 6.41 3.67 -24.80
C MET A 143 6.17 2.36 -25.56
N SER A 144 5.56 2.48 -26.73
CA SER A 144 5.31 1.34 -27.62
C SER A 144 6.64 0.74 -28.13
N LEU A 145 6.57 -0.47 -28.68
CA LEU A 145 7.75 -1.13 -29.23
C LEU A 145 8.31 -0.39 -30.45
N ALA A 146 7.44 0.08 -31.35
CA ALA A 146 7.84 0.84 -32.54
C ALA A 146 8.59 2.11 -32.16
N GLN A 147 8.01 2.94 -31.29
CA GLN A 147 8.64 4.16 -30.77
C GLN A 147 10.03 3.91 -30.15
N LYS A 148 10.23 2.76 -29.47
CA LYS A 148 11.54 2.39 -28.93
C LYS A 148 12.54 2.06 -30.03
N LYS A 149 12.13 1.30 -31.06
CA LYS A 149 12.99 0.95 -32.20
C LYS A 149 13.39 2.19 -32.99
N ASP A 150 12.41 3.03 -33.31
CA ASP A 150 12.63 4.27 -34.07
C ASP A 150 13.57 5.22 -33.32
N ARG A 151 13.39 5.34 -32.00
CA ARG A 151 14.29 6.12 -31.16
C ARG A 151 15.73 5.63 -31.22
N VAL A 152 15.97 4.31 -31.27
CA VAL A 152 17.33 3.76 -31.41
C VAL A 152 17.89 4.07 -32.80
N ALA A 153 17.10 3.90 -33.85
CA ALA A 153 17.50 4.21 -35.22
C ALA A 153 17.87 5.70 -35.38
N GLN A 154 17.02 6.59 -34.87
CA GLN A 154 17.25 8.04 -34.88
C GLN A 154 18.54 8.41 -34.14
N LYS A 155 18.83 7.80 -32.98
CA LYS A 155 20.06 8.04 -32.23
C LYS A 155 21.32 7.58 -32.96
N LYS A 156 21.26 6.43 -33.65
CA LYS A 156 22.38 5.96 -34.48
C LYS A 156 22.62 6.91 -35.64
N ALA A 157 21.56 7.30 -36.35
CA ALA A 157 21.64 8.23 -37.47
C ALA A 157 22.12 9.64 -37.08
N SER A 158 21.72 10.15 -35.90
CA SER A 158 22.24 11.44 -35.41
C SER A 158 23.72 11.38 -35.06
N PHE A 159 24.19 10.25 -34.51
CA PHE A 159 25.59 10.07 -34.15
C PHE A 159 26.50 10.02 -35.39
N LEU A 160 26.11 9.25 -36.41
CA LEU A 160 26.85 9.19 -37.68
C LEU A 160 26.95 10.56 -38.35
N ARG A 161 25.83 11.28 -38.45
CA ARG A 161 25.83 12.65 -38.98
C ARG A 161 26.70 13.62 -38.20
N ALA A 162 26.83 13.44 -36.88
CA ALA A 162 27.71 14.28 -36.06
C ALA A 162 29.19 13.96 -36.29
N GLN A 163 29.55 12.68 -36.52
CA GLN A 163 30.91 12.29 -36.86
C GLN A 163 31.32 12.80 -38.25
N GLU A 164 30.44 12.67 -39.24
CA GLU A 164 30.66 13.19 -40.60
C GLU A 164 30.94 14.70 -40.55
N ARG A 165 30.06 15.47 -39.89
CA ARG A 165 30.24 16.93 -39.74
C ARG A 165 31.50 17.32 -38.98
N ALA A 166 31.92 16.52 -38.00
CA ALA A 166 33.13 16.78 -37.22
C ALA A 166 34.41 16.37 -37.98
N ALA A 167 34.29 15.53 -39.01
CA ALA A 167 35.39 15.16 -39.91
C ALA A 167 35.54 16.16 -41.07
N ASP A 168 34.42 16.77 -41.50
CA ASP A 168 34.38 17.81 -42.54
C ASP A 168 34.77 19.21 -42.03
N SER A 169 34.96 19.39 -40.72
CA SER A 169 35.33 20.63 -40.03
C SER A 169 36.75 20.58 -39.47
#